data_AF-A0A284R5I7-F1
#
_entry.id   AF-A0A284R5I7-F1
#
_cell.length_a   1.000
_cell.length_b   1.000
_cell.length_c   1.000
_cell.angle_alpha   90.00
_cell.angle_beta   90.00
_cell.angle_gamma   90.00
#
_symmetry.space_group_name_H-M   'P 1'
#
loop_
_entity.id
_entity.type
_entity.pdbx_description
1 polymer ?
#
loop_
_entity_poly.entity_id
_entity_poly.type
_entity_poly.pdbx_seq_one_letter_code
_entity_poly.pdbx_strand_id
1 'polypeptide(L)'
;MSVARTSKAKEPRAHLEGFDLPADFKLPDLALVRKEADDVTELMRKPEPEAIHGRNSKGQDIGILPTALVYNTMLPNLFRFSYFCEEEDVPSDILLQCIWALEWFIRALKECSEDQLRSVGHILPHQHGEMAKYTRYFALTNARNKVAHHILKPQIDRPIEALRHLREAVQTDEERGAERTGNSDVMKLNPVLYGDYAVCLARARTDDKEAKKALSRIVNELSLNASSTTTYNVIRGKVYLARVLRRLGETKQADELETWLIKWLKKNPHKMSDKIIVEMFTTDIDQDTDPVLKGLGGIKWIEGRKHTQKTDERLSRTCRNCHAREPQVKLAQCARCKHIYYCSKQCQQVNWPYHKEACKELSAHLKKIAELSRTAPLEAQRASDWHIWRDAPRQAHSLCFANGLGLARDDSRGRTHIVFQQVEHVPNAKNMLERFKTTGVGIFKLADIWQDFETIMGLKPGEGKSFIDEVLEEFDHGPGNGLDGSVTIPIICLMFSPAGEVQTYLSYHGVTKDQLRSARYNPDWRKDLYPSAPPGQIKLRRPGIKDAEHVF
;
A
#
# COMPACT_ATOMS: atom_id res chain seq x y z
N MET A 1 -0.42 -18.88 17.95
CA MET A 1 0.54 -18.12 18.81
C MET A 1 0.51 -16.66 18.39
N SER A 2 0.29 -15.78 19.36
CA SER A 2 -0.07 -14.38 19.20
C SER A 2 1.16 -13.51 18.90
N VAL A 3 1.27 -13.01 17.67
CA VAL A 3 2.07 -11.80 17.38
C VAL A 3 1.20 -10.58 17.68
N ALA A 4 0.71 -10.47 18.91
CA ALA A 4 0.12 -9.24 19.39
C ALA A 4 1.26 -8.27 19.74
N ARG A 5 1.71 -7.50 18.75
CA ARG A 5 2.08 -6.12 19.08
C ARG A 5 0.81 -5.48 19.60
N THR A 6 0.76 -5.22 20.91
CA THR A 6 -0.31 -4.50 21.60
C THR A 6 -0.53 -3.15 20.94
N SER A 7 -1.37 -3.15 19.92
CA SER A 7 -1.90 -1.97 19.27
C SER A 7 -2.99 -1.44 20.19
N LYS A 8 -2.90 -0.18 20.62
CA LYS A 8 -4.10 0.56 21.06
C LYS A 8 -5.25 0.27 20.07
N ALA A 9 -6.47 0.10 20.56
CA ALA A 9 -7.64 -0.10 19.71
C ALA A 9 -7.66 1.01 18.65
N LYS A 10 -7.56 0.60 17.40
CA LYS A 10 -7.18 1.43 16.26
C LYS A 10 -8.44 1.55 15.40
N GLU A 11 -8.93 2.77 15.15
CA GLU A 11 -10.16 2.97 14.37
C GLU A 11 -10.07 2.29 13.00
N PRO A 12 -11.12 1.57 12.55
CA PRO A 12 -11.12 0.92 11.24
C PRO A 12 -11.14 1.92 10.07
N ARG A 13 -10.43 1.61 8.98
CA ARG A 13 -10.40 2.41 7.74
C ARG A 13 -11.47 1.98 6.75
N ALA A 14 -12.01 2.92 6.00
CA ALA A 14 -12.90 2.63 4.87
C ALA A 14 -12.08 2.36 3.59
N HIS A 15 -12.37 1.26 2.89
CA HIS A 15 -11.76 0.89 1.61
C HIS A 15 -12.73 0.07 0.75
N LEU A 16 -12.67 0.26 -0.56
CA LEU A 16 -13.33 -0.59 -1.55
C LEU A 16 -12.43 -0.76 -2.78
N GLU A 17 -12.15 -2.00 -3.16
CA GLU A 17 -11.18 -2.28 -4.22
C GLU A 17 -11.69 -1.79 -5.57
N GLY A 18 -10.88 -0.99 -6.27
CA GLY A 18 -11.24 -0.39 -7.56
C GLY A 18 -12.24 0.76 -7.49
N PHE A 19 -12.52 1.31 -6.30
CA PHE A 19 -13.43 2.45 -6.14
C PHE A 19 -12.95 3.46 -5.09
N ASP A 20 -12.88 4.72 -5.49
CA ASP A 20 -12.50 5.83 -4.60
C ASP A 20 -13.71 6.26 -3.78
N LEU A 21 -13.69 5.96 -2.49
CA LEU A 21 -14.72 6.43 -1.57
C LEU A 21 -14.67 7.96 -1.42
N PRO A 22 -15.83 8.64 -1.27
CA PRO A 22 -15.87 10.07 -0.97
C PRO A 22 -15.04 10.41 0.27
N ALA A 23 -14.39 11.59 0.28
CA ALA A 23 -13.52 12.01 1.38
C ALA A 23 -14.25 12.13 2.73
N ASP A 24 -15.57 12.36 2.70
CA ASP A 24 -16.45 12.45 3.86
C ASP A 24 -17.11 11.10 4.23
N PHE A 25 -16.80 10.02 3.50
CA PHE A 25 -17.34 8.71 3.79
C PHE A 25 -16.87 8.22 5.17
N LYS A 26 -17.83 7.87 6.03
CA LYS A 26 -17.55 7.29 7.36
C LYS A 26 -18.06 5.86 7.44
N LEU A 27 -17.27 5.00 8.07
CA LEU A 27 -17.75 3.72 8.54
C LEU A 27 -18.80 3.91 9.65
N PRO A 28 -19.72 2.96 9.81
CA PRO A 28 -20.59 2.91 10.98
C PRO A 28 -19.81 2.89 12.30
N ASP A 29 -20.43 3.42 13.36
CA ASP A 29 -19.87 3.36 14.72
C ASP A 29 -19.64 1.90 15.12
N LEU A 30 -18.41 1.57 15.52
CA LEU A 30 -18.01 0.20 15.82
C LEU A 30 -18.79 -0.41 16.99
N ALA A 31 -19.28 0.39 17.94
CA ALA A 31 -20.13 -0.09 19.03
C ALA A 31 -21.51 -0.53 18.50
N LEU A 32 -22.07 0.20 17.53
CA LEU A 32 -23.32 -0.19 16.86
C LEU A 32 -23.12 -1.45 15.99
N VAL A 33 -21.98 -1.54 15.30
CA VAL A 33 -21.62 -2.73 14.52
C VAL A 33 -21.51 -3.96 15.42
N ARG A 34 -20.87 -3.84 16.59
CA ARG A 34 -20.76 -4.93 17.56
C ARG A 34 -22.13 -5.35 18.10
N LYS A 35 -23.00 -4.39 18.39
CA LYS A 35 -24.37 -4.69 18.83
C LYS A 35 -25.12 -5.51 17.78
N GLU A 36 -25.07 -5.10 16.51
CA GLU A 36 -25.69 -5.86 15.42
C GLU A 36 -25.01 -7.22 15.17
N ALA A 37 -23.69 -7.32 15.40
CA ALA A 37 -22.97 -8.59 15.35
C ALA A 37 -23.43 -9.56 16.46
N ASP A 38 -23.77 -9.06 17.65
CA ASP A 38 -24.35 -9.90 18.71
C ASP A 38 -25.71 -10.47 18.27
N ASP A 39 -26.56 -9.65 17.63
CA ASP A 39 -27.86 -10.08 17.10
C ASP A 39 -27.74 -11.19 16.04
N VAL A 40 -26.69 -11.15 15.20
CA VAL A 40 -26.39 -12.22 14.23
C VAL A 40 -26.23 -13.58 14.90
N THR A 41 -25.67 -13.63 16.10
CA THR A 41 -25.46 -14.90 16.81
C THR A 41 -26.78 -15.62 17.08
N GLU A 42 -27.86 -14.87 17.33
CA GLU A 42 -29.19 -15.45 17.50
C GLU A 42 -29.85 -15.77 16.16
N LEU A 43 -29.70 -14.90 15.15
CA LEU A 43 -30.21 -15.16 13.79
C LEU A 43 -29.58 -16.41 13.17
N MET A 44 -28.31 -16.70 13.46
CA MET A 44 -27.64 -17.94 13.06
C MET A 44 -28.30 -19.19 13.66
N ARG A 45 -28.98 -19.08 14.80
CA ARG A 45 -29.69 -20.19 15.45
C ARG A 45 -31.13 -20.32 14.97
N LYS A 46 -31.78 -19.21 14.62
CA LYS A 46 -33.18 -19.15 14.17
C LYS A 46 -33.33 -18.27 12.92
N PRO A 47 -33.04 -18.81 11.72
CA PRO A 47 -32.78 -18.02 10.52
C PRO A 47 -34.03 -17.57 9.72
N GLU A 48 -35.18 -17.38 10.35
CA GLU A 48 -36.45 -17.09 9.65
C GLU A 48 -37.06 -15.74 10.08
N PRO A 49 -36.68 -14.63 9.44
CA PRO A 49 -37.42 -13.39 9.60
C PRO A 49 -38.78 -13.51 8.90
N GLU A 50 -39.78 -12.80 9.41
CA GLU A 50 -41.11 -12.73 8.79
C GLU A 50 -41.03 -12.24 7.33
N ALA A 51 -41.99 -12.65 6.49
CA ALA A 51 -42.05 -12.21 5.10
C ALA A 51 -42.38 -10.70 5.03
N ILE A 52 -41.44 -9.90 4.52
CA ILE A 52 -41.59 -8.45 4.40
C ILE A 52 -41.86 -8.07 2.94
N HIS A 53 -42.93 -7.32 2.69
CA HIS A 53 -43.17 -6.68 1.39
C HIS A 53 -42.33 -5.41 1.25
N GLY A 54 -41.55 -5.33 0.18
CA GLY A 54 -40.77 -4.14 -0.13
C GLY A 54 -41.64 -3.06 -0.79
N ARG A 55 -41.27 -1.79 -0.61
CA ARG A 55 -41.82 -0.68 -1.38
C ARG A 55 -40.70 0.16 -1.99
N ASN A 56 -40.91 0.63 -3.22
CA ASN A 56 -39.97 1.56 -3.85
C ASN A 56 -40.16 3.00 -3.34
N SER A 57 -39.32 3.93 -3.83
CA SER A 57 -39.38 5.35 -3.44
C SER A 57 -40.70 6.07 -3.78
N LYS A 58 -41.52 5.48 -4.65
CA LYS A 58 -42.88 5.96 -5.01
C LYS A 58 -43.98 5.25 -4.22
N GLY A 59 -43.63 4.41 -3.25
CA GLY A 59 -44.56 3.65 -2.42
C GLY A 59 -45.18 2.44 -3.13
N GLN A 60 -44.72 2.07 -4.32
CA GLN A 60 -45.23 0.92 -5.08
C GLN A 60 -44.66 -0.38 -4.52
N ASP A 61 -45.49 -1.42 -4.45
CA ASP A 61 -45.08 -2.77 -4.02
C ASP A 61 -44.06 -3.35 -5.02
N ILE A 62 -42.95 -3.84 -4.50
CA ILE A 62 -41.86 -4.50 -5.24
C ILE A 62 -41.73 -5.98 -4.87
N GLY A 63 -42.78 -6.54 -4.27
CA GLY A 63 -42.90 -7.93 -3.89
C GLY A 63 -42.25 -8.25 -2.55
N ILE A 64 -42.29 -9.54 -2.21
CA ILE A 64 -41.67 -10.08 -1.00
C ILE A 64 -40.15 -9.95 -1.14
N LEU A 65 -39.53 -9.34 -0.14
CA LEU A 65 -38.08 -9.18 -0.09
C LEU A 65 -37.44 -10.55 0.21
N PRO A 66 -36.41 -10.96 -0.55
CA PRO A 66 -35.62 -12.14 -0.20
C PRO A 66 -35.04 -12.00 1.20
N THR A 67 -34.97 -13.10 1.95
CA THR A 67 -34.43 -13.14 3.33
C THR A 67 -33.05 -12.46 3.43
N ALA A 68 -32.21 -12.62 2.41
CA ALA A 68 -30.92 -11.98 2.32
C ALA A 68 -30.98 -10.44 2.38
N LEU A 69 -31.98 -9.86 1.72
CA LEU A 69 -32.20 -8.42 1.72
C LEU A 69 -32.84 -7.96 3.04
N VAL A 70 -33.68 -8.80 3.66
CA VAL A 70 -34.25 -8.52 4.98
C VAL A 70 -33.14 -8.42 6.04
N TYR A 71 -32.16 -9.32 6.03
CA TYR A 71 -31.01 -9.17 6.95
C TYR A 71 -30.20 -7.90 6.70
N ASN A 72 -30.07 -7.49 5.44
CA ASN A 72 -29.38 -6.26 5.08
C ASN A 72 -30.08 -5.02 5.67
N THR A 73 -31.42 -5.01 5.71
CA THR A 73 -32.20 -3.92 6.29
C THR A 73 -32.29 -3.97 7.81
N MET A 74 -32.26 -5.16 8.41
CA MET A 74 -32.24 -5.34 9.87
C MET A 74 -30.90 -4.97 10.50
N LEU A 75 -29.79 -5.19 9.78
CA LEU A 75 -28.42 -5.03 10.30
C LEU A 75 -27.59 -4.07 9.42
N PRO A 76 -28.06 -2.83 9.20
CA PRO A 76 -27.45 -1.92 8.23
C PRO A 76 -26.02 -1.53 8.59
N ASN A 77 -25.68 -1.43 9.88
CA ASN A 77 -24.34 -1.05 10.31
C ASN A 77 -23.35 -2.20 10.08
N LEU A 78 -23.72 -3.43 10.41
CA LEU A 78 -22.87 -4.60 10.19
C LEU A 78 -22.62 -4.85 8.70
N PHE A 79 -23.66 -4.80 7.86
CA PHE A 79 -23.49 -5.01 6.41
C PHE A 79 -22.63 -3.93 5.78
N ARG A 80 -22.90 -2.65 6.09
CA ARG A 80 -22.10 -1.53 5.59
C ARG A 80 -20.65 -1.60 6.07
N PHE A 81 -20.44 -1.89 7.36
CA PHE A 81 -19.10 -2.07 7.91
C PHE A 81 -18.37 -3.23 7.24
N SER A 82 -18.99 -4.39 7.12
CA SER A 82 -18.37 -5.59 6.54
C SER A 82 -17.97 -5.37 5.09
N TYR A 83 -18.78 -4.65 4.31
CA TYR A 83 -18.49 -4.36 2.91
C TYR A 83 -17.41 -3.27 2.72
N PHE A 84 -17.42 -2.20 3.52
CA PHE A 84 -16.51 -1.06 3.32
C PHE A 84 -15.30 -0.99 4.28
N CYS A 85 -15.21 -1.83 5.31
CA CYS A 85 -14.06 -1.81 6.23
C CYS A 85 -12.83 -2.46 5.58
N GLU A 86 -11.65 -1.83 5.65
CA GLU A 86 -10.40 -2.45 5.22
C GLU A 86 -10.23 -3.83 5.87
N GLU A 87 -9.78 -4.82 5.09
CA GLU A 87 -9.82 -6.22 5.50
C GLU A 87 -9.01 -6.48 6.77
N GLU A 88 -7.89 -5.77 6.91
CA GLU A 88 -6.98 -5.87 8.06
C GLU A 88 -7.53 -5.22 9.33
N ASP A 89 -8.50 -4.33 9.17
CA ASP A 89 -9.04 -3.53 10.26
C ASP A 89 -10.30 -4.17 10.87
N VAL A 90 -10.84 -5.23 10.25
CA VAL A 90 -11.96 -6.01 10.79
C VAL A 90 -11.53 -6.67 12.12
N PRO A 91 -12.16 -6.31 13.26
CA PRO A 91 -11.81 -6.86 14.55
C PRO A 91 -12.06 -8.37 14.62
N SER A 92 -11.18 -9.10 15.31
CA SER A 92 -11.26 -10.56 15.41
C SER A 92 -12.52 -11.04 16.13
N ASP A 93 -13.05 -10.24 17.07
CA ASP A 93 -14.26 -10.54 17.84
C ASP A 93 -15.54 -10.56 16.99
N ILE A 94 -15.57 -9.84 15.85
CA ILE A 94 -16.73 -9.79 14.95
C ILE A 94 -16.46 -10.35 13.55
N LEU A 95 -15.29 -10.98 13.34
CA LEU A 95 -14.86 -11.45 12.02
C LEU A 95 -15.84 -12.46 11.41
N LEU A 96 -16.37 -13.40 12.20
CA LEU A 96 -17.33 -14.41 11.73
C LEU A 96 -18.66 -13.77 11.31
N GLN A 97 -19.12 -12.75 12.03
CA GLN A 97 -20.32 -12.01 11.73
C GLN A 97 -20.15 -11.15 10.47
N CYS A 98 -18.96 -10.59 10.25
CA CYS A 98 -18.63 -9.92 8.99
C CYS A 98 -18.63 -10.88 7.80
N ILE A 99 -18.06 -12.09 7.96
CA ILE A 99 -18.15 -13.15 6.93
C ILE A 99 -19.61 -13.48 6.64
N TRP A 100 -20.42 -13.72 7.67
CA TRP A 100 -21.85 -14.00 7.52
C TRP A 100 -22.60 -12.89 6.79
N ALA A 101 -22.38 -11.63 7.17
CA ALA A 101 -23.03 -10.48 6.55
C ALA A 101 -22.66 -10.37 5.06
N LEU A 102 -21.39 -10.56 4.72
CA LEU A 102 -20.95 -10.54 3.33
C LEU A 102 -21.52 -11.72 2.51
N GLU A 103 -21.62 -12.93 3.09
CA GLU A 103 -22.23 -14.08 2.41
C GLU A 103 -23.73 -13.87 2.14
N TRP A 104 -24.45 -13.26 3.08
CA TRP A 104 -25.83 -12.86 2.85
C TRP A 104 -25.93 -11.69 1.88
N PHE A 105 -24.96 -10.78 1.85
CA PHE A 105 -24.94 -9.72 0.85
C PHE A 105 -24.74 -10.31 -0.57
N ILE A 106 -23.87 -11.29 -0.74
CA ILE A 106 -23.70 -12.04 -1.99
C ILE A 106 -25.04 -12.67 -2.42
N ARG A 107 -25.79 -13.29 -1.50
CA ARG A 107 -27.12 -13.85 -1.79
C ARG A 107 -28.10 -12.76 -2.21
N ALA A 108 -28.15 -11.63 -1.50
CA ALA A 108 -29.01 -10.51 -1.85
C ALA A 108 -28.71 -10.00 -3.27
N LEU A 109 -27.43 -9.85 -3.63
CA LEU A 109 -27.02 -9.42 -4.98
C LEU A 109 -27.42 -10.41 -6.09
N LYS A 110 -27.49 -11.72 -5.77
CA LYS A 110 -27.89 -12.77 -6.72
C LYS A 110 -29.42 -12.93 -6.84
N GLU A 111 -30.14 -12.85 -5.73
CA GLU A 111 -31.55 -13.20 -5.63
C GLU A 111 -32.49 -12.01 -5.88
N CYS A 112 -32.06 -10.78 -5.59
CA CYS A 112 -32.93 -9.61 -5.64
C CYS A 112 -33.09 -9.03 -7.06
N SER A 113 -34.28 -8.50 -7.32
CA SER A 113 -34.53 -7.67 -8.51
C SER A 113 -33.76 -6.35 -8.45
N GLU A 114 -33.64 -5.65 -9.58
CA GLU A 114 -33.03 -4.32 -9.61
C GLU A 114 -33.77 -3.33 -8.71
N ASP A 115 -35.12 -3.37 -8.73
CA ASP A 115 -35.96 -2.50 -7.90
C ASP A 115 -35.80 -2.78 -6.40
N GLN A 116 -35.62 -4.05 -6.02
CA GLN A 116 -35.35 -4.45 -4.64
C GLN A 116 -33.97 -3.99 -4.15
N LEU A 117 -32.92 -4.12 -4.96
CA LEU A 117 -31.61 -3.58 -4.61
C LEU A 117 -31.62 -2.04 -4.56
N ARG A 118 -32.42 -1.41 -5.42
CA ARG A 118 -32.60 0.04 -5.46
C ARG A 118 -33.33 0.58 -4.23
N SER A 119 -34.29 -0.16 -3.68
CA SER A 119 -35.04 0.28 -2.49
C SER A 119 -34.17 0.41 -1.24
N VAL A 120 -33.04 -0.30 -1.19
CA VAL A 120 -32.06 -0.25 -0.08
C VAL A 120 -30.74 0.44 -0.46
N GLY A 121 -30.67 1.06 -1.64
CA GLY A 121 -29.53 1.87 -2.06
C GLY A 121 -28.30 1.12 -2.58
N HIS A 122 -28.40 -0.19 -2.84
CA HIS A 122 -27.32 -0.96 -3.50
C HIS A 122 -27.22 -0.68 -5.00
N ILE A 123 -28.30 -0.15 -5.60
CA ILE A 123 -28.33 0.39 -6.96
C ILE A 123 -28.91 1.81 -6.88
N LEU A 124 -28.13 2.80 -7.32
CA LEU A 124 -28.50 4.21 -7.25
C LEU A 124 -29.51 4.57 -8.34
N PRO A 125 -30.41 5.56 -8.11
CA PRO A 125 -31.46 5.96 -9.06
C PRO A 125 -31.01 6.19 -10.51
N HIS A 126 -29.76 6.62 -10.75
CA HIS A 126 -29.24 6.86 -12.11
C HIS A 126 -28.60 5.63 -12.76
N GLN A 127 -28.38 4.54 -12.01
CA GLN A 127 -27.77 3.31 -12.51
C GLN A 127 -28.87 2.41 -13.06
N HIS A 128 -29.07 2.43 -14.38
CA HIS A 128 -30.02 1.59 -15.12
C HIS A 128 -29.32 0.77 -16.19
N GLY A 129 -29.95 -0.32 -16.64
CA GLY A 129 -29.46 -1.16 -17.75
C GLY A 129 -28.03 -1.67 -17.49
N GLU A 130 -27.11 -1.42 -18.43
CA GLU A 130 -25.72 -1.85 -18.30
C GLU A 130 -25.00 -1.28 -17.08
N MET A 131 -25.35 -0.08 -16.62
CA MET A 131 -24.74 0.51 -15.42
C MET A 131 -25.19 -0.23 -14.14
N ALA A 132 -26.47 -0.63 -14.09
CA ALA A 132 -26.99 -1.43 -12.98
C ALA A 132 -26.35 -2.82 -12.94
N LYS A 133 -26.25 -3.49 -14.09
CA LYS A 133 -25.53 -4.77 -14.24
C LYS A 133 -24.07 -4.63 -13.81
N TYR A 134 -23.40 -3.56 -14.24
CA TYR A 134 -22.01 -3.31 -13.86
C TYR A 134 -21.84 -3.14 -12.35
N THR A 135 -22.71 -2.33 -11.74
CA THR A 135 -22.71 -2.07 -10.29
C THR A 135 -22.91 -3.36 -9.51
N ARG A 136 -23.88 -4.19 -9.93
CA ARG A 136 -24.15 -5.49 -9.31
C ARG A 136 -22.96 -6.44 -9.43
N TYR A 137 -22.36 -6.57 -10.61
CA TYR A 137 -21.14 -7.36 -10.81
C TYR A 137 -20.02 -6.88 -9.90
N PHE A 138 -19.78 -5.57 -9.86
CA PHE A 138 -18.68 -4.98 -9.10
C PHE A 138 -18.86 -5.25 -7.60
N ALA A 139 -20.07 -5.10 -7.09
CA ALA A 139 -20.41 -5.41 -5.70
C ALA A 139 -20.23 -6.90 -5.39
N LEU A 140 -20.67 -7.78 -6.30
CA LEU A 140 -20.57 -9.22 -6.15
C LEU A 140 -19.11 -9.70 -6.11
N THR A 141 -18.27 -9.21 -7.02
CA THR A 141 -16.85 -9.57 -7.07
C THR A 141 -16.10 -9.06 -5.83
N ASN A 142 -16.36 -7.82 -5.41
CA ASN A 142 -15.78 -7.27 -4.18
C ASN A 142 -16.18 -8.09 -2.94
N ALA A 143 -17.46 -8.40 -2.78
CA ALA A 143 -17.94 -9.17 -1.65
C ALA A 143 -17.36 -10.60 -1.62
N ARG A 144 -17.29 -11.29 -2.77
CA ARG A 144 -16.70 -12.63 -2.88
C ARG A 144 -15.22 -12.65 -2.53
N ASN A 145 -14.44 -11.71 -3.07
CA ASN A 145 -13.00 -11.62 -2.79
C ASN A 145 -12.77 -11.39 -1.29
N LYS A 146 -13.50 -10.45 -0.71
CA LYS A 146 -13.38 -10.09 0.71
C LYS A 146 -13.75 -11.25 1.64
N VAL A 147 -14.84 -11.96 1.35
CA VAL A 147 -15.23 -13.17 2.09
C VAL A 147 -14.14 -14.23 1.98
N ALA A 148 -13.67 -14.52 0.76
CA ALA A 148 -12.61 -15.50 0.56
C ALA A 148 -11.35 -15.14 1.37
N HIS A 149 -10.91 -13.89 1.33
CA HIS A 149 -9.75 -13.43 2.10
C HIS A 149 -9.97 -13.56 3.61
N HIS A 150 -11.15 -13.19 4.13
CA HIS A 150 -11.48 -13.37 5.54
C HIS A 150 -11.46 -14.85 5.97
N ILE A 151 -12.01 -15.73 5.15
CA ILE A 151 -12.02 -17.18 5.41
C ILE A 151 -10.60 -17.78 5.36
N LEU A 152 -9.73 -17.22 4.52
CA LEU A 152 -8.33 -17.66 4.37
C LEU A 152 -7.37 -17.12 5.43
N LYS A 153 -7.82 -16.19 6.28
CA LYS A 153 -7.01 -15.66 7.38
C LYS A 153 -6.62 -16.76 8.36
N PRO A 154 -5.44 -16.68 9.03
CA PRO A 154 -4.97 -17.69 9.97
C PRO A 154 -5.91 -18.00 11.15
N GLN A 155 -6.80 -17.07 11.51
CA GLN A 155 -7.78 -17.29 12.58
C GLN A 155 -8.94 -18.20 12.16
N ILE A 156 -9.23 -18.29 10.86
CA ILE A 156 -10.36 -19.07 10.31
C ILE A 156 -9.84 -20.31 9.58
N ASP A 157 -8.93 -20.12 8.63
CA ASP A 157 -8.25 -21.16 7.85
C ASP A 157 -9.17 -22.25 7.27
N ARG A 158 -10.22 -21.85 6.51
CA ARG A 158 -11.18 -22.77 5.87
C ARG A 158 -11.10 -22.70 4.34
N PRO A 159 -10.01 -23.15 3.70
CA PRO A 159 -9.77 -22.94 2.27
C PRO A 159 -10.82 -23.55 1.33
N ILE A 160 -11.49 -24.65 1.71
CA ILE A 160 -12.57 -25.23 0.90
C ILE A 160 -13.75 -24.24 0.77
N GLU A 161 -14.07 -23.52 1.84
CA GLU A 161 -15.14 -22.52 1.83
C GLU A 161 -14.74 -21.21 1.16
N ALA A 162 -13.46 -20.85 1.17
CA ALA A 162 -12.98 -19.75 0.34
C ALA A 162 -13.00 -20.12 -1.15
N LEU A 163 -12.66 -21.37 -1.47
CA LEU A 163 -12.57 -21.86 -2.85
C LEU A 163 -13.91 -21.75 -3.58
N ARG A 164 -15.05 -21.96 -2.88
CA ARG A 164 -16.38 -21.80 -3.49
C ARG A 164 -16.61 -20.37 -4.00
N HIS A 165 -16.18 -19.37 -3.24
CA HIS A 165 -16.34 -17.96 -3.59
C HIS A 165 -15.37 -17.55 -4.70
N LEU A 166 -14.13 -18.03 -4.66
CA LEU A 166 -13.14 -17.75 -5.69
C LEU A 166 -13.46 -18.43 -7.02
N ARG A 167 -13.97 -19.67 -7.03
CA ARG A 167 -14.44 -20.34 -8.26
C ARG A 167 -15.54 -19.55 -8.94
N GLU A 168 -16.53 -19.13 -8.16
CA GLU A 168 -17.63 -18.31 -8.65
C GLU A 168 -17.15 -16.94 -9.15
N ALA A 169 -16.17 -16.32 -8.49
CA ALA A 169 -15.57 -15.06 -8.95
C ALA A 169 -14.81 -15.25 -10.28
N VAL A 170 -14.01 -16.31 -10.40
CA VAL A 170 -13.32 -16.68 -11.66
C VAL A 170 -14.33 -16.85 -12.78
N GLN A 171 -15.36 -17.68 -12.59
CA GLN A 171 -16.40 -17.89 -13.60
C GLN A 171 -17.08 -16.58 -14.02
N THR A 172 -17.35 -15.69 -13.05
CA THR A 172 -17.97 -14.39 -13.34
C THR A 172 -17.07 -13.51 -14.22
N ASP A 173 -15.76 -13.50 -13.97
CA ASP A 173 -14.79 -12.77 -14.79
C ASP A 173 -14.61 -13.42 -16.18
N GLU A 174 -14.68 -14.75 -16.29
CA GLU A 174 -14.66 -15.48 -17.57
C GLU A 174 -15.84 -15.10 -18.47
N GLU A 175 -17.07 -15.22 -17.94
CA GLU A 175 -18.31 -14.94 -18.66
C GLU A 175 -18.34 -13.49 -19.16
N ARG A 176 -18.02 -12.56 -18.27
CA ARG A 176 -18.00 -11.13 -18.58
C ARG A 176 -16.88 -10.75 -19.55
N GLY A 177 -15.70 -11.34 -19.39
CA GLY A 177 -14.57 -11.13 -20.29
C GLY A 177 -14.91 -11.59 -21.70
N ALA A 178 -15.54 -12.77 -21.82
CA ALA A 178 -16.03 -13.31 -23.09
C ALA A 178 -17.06 -12.37 -23.72
N GLU A 179 -18.05 -11.90 -22.96
CA GLU A 179 -19.09 -10.98 -23.44
C GLU A 179 -18.51 -9.64 -23.91
N ARG A 180 -17.62 -9.02 -23.13
CA ARG A 180 -17.15 -7.64 -23.39
C ARG A 180 -15.97 -7.54 -24.33
N THR A 181 -15.08 -8.53 -24.32
CA THR A 181 -13.78 -8.45 -25.00
C THR A 181 -13.48 -9.67 -25.87
N GLY A 182 -14.33 -10.70 -25.85
CA GLY A 182 -14.05 -11.99 -26.50
C GLY A 182 -12.93 -12.79 -25.83
N ASN A 183 -12.40 -12.33 -24.69
CA ASN A 183 -11.35 -12.99 -23.94
C ASN A 183 -11.90 -13.48 -22.61
N SER A 184 -11.93 -14.81 -22.40
CA SER A 184 -12.33 -15.43 -21.14
C SER A 184 -11.14 -15.79 -20.23
N ASP A 185 -9.92 -15.42 -20.59
CA ASP A 185 -8.73 -15.81 -19.82
C ASP A 185 -8.54 -14.95 -18.56
N VAL A 186 -9.05 -15.42 -17.42
CA VAL A 186 -8.96 -14.69 -16.12
C VAL A 186 -7.54 -14.35 -15.73
N MET A 187 -6.54 -15.17 -16.10
CA MET A 187 -5.16 -14.83 -15.76
C MET A 187 -4.69 -13.54 -16.45
N LYS A 188 -5.26 -13.21 -17.61
CA LYS A 188 -5.00 -11.95 -18.33
C LYS A 188 -5.93 -10.83 -17.88
N LEU A 189 -7.20 -11.14 -17.61
CA LEU A 189 -8.19 -10.16 -17.20
C LEU A 189 -7.96 -9.66 -15.76
N ASN A 190 -7.69 -10.60 -14.85
CA ASN A 190 -7.58 -10.39 -13.42
C ASN A 190 -6.53 -11.35 -12.80
N PRO A 191 -5.23 -11.07 -12.98
CA PRO A 191 -4.15 -11.93 -12.49
C PRO A 191 -4.11 -12.06 -10.96
N VAL A 192 -4.67 -11.11 -10.21
CA VAL A 192 -4.76 -11.19 -8.74
C VAL A 192 -5.75 -12.28 -8.35
N LEU A 193 -6.98 -12.22 -8.86
CA LEU A 193 -8.01 -13.23 -8.62
C LEU A 193 -7.55 -14.64 -9.03
N TYR A 194 -6.93 -14.77 -10.21
CA TYR A 194 -6.40 -16.06 -10.66
C TYR A 194 -5.31 -16.60 -9.73
N GLY A 195 -4.44 -15.72 -9.21
CA GLY A 195 -3.42 -16.05 -8.23
C GLY A 195 -4.01 -16.59 -6.94
N ASP A 196 -5.01 -15.91 -6.39
CA ASP A 196 -5.68 -16.34 -5.16
C ASP A 196 -6.48 -17.63 -5.35
N TYR A 197 -7.14 -17.78 -6.51
CA TYR A 197 -7.80 -19.03 -6.90
C TYR A 197 -6.83 -20.22 -6.92
N ALA A 198 -5.71 -20.10 -7.63
CA ALA A 198 -4.73 -21.17 -7.77
C ALA A 198 -4.10 -21.58 -6.43
N VAL A 199 -3.80 -20.59 -5.57
CA VAL A 199 -3.31 -20.84 -4.21
C VAL A 199 -4.39 -21.51 -3.36
N CYS A 200 -5.64 -21.06 -3.45
CA CYS A 200 -6.75 -21.63 -2.70
C CYS A 200 -7.04 -23.08 -3.10
N LEU A 201 -6.93 -23.44 -4.38
CA LEU A 201 -6.99 -24.84 -4.83
C LEU A 201 -5.96 -25.73 -4.09
N ALA A 202 -4.71 -25.27 -4.02
CA ALA A 202 -3.64 -25.99 -3.34
C ALA A 202 -3.83 -26.08 -1.82
N ARG A 203 -4.43 -25.06 -1.20
CA ARG A 203 -4.78 -25.05 0.23
C ARG A 203 -5.98 -25.94 0.55
N ALA A 204 -6.99 -25.97 -0.33
CA ALA A 204 -8.19 -26.78 -0.17
C ALA A 204 -7.93 -28.29 -0.27
N ARG A 205 -6.88 -28.70 -1.00
CA ARG A 205 -6.45 -30.11 -1.16
C ARG A 205 -7.54 -31.05 -1.71
N THR A 206 -8.51 -30.48 -2.42
CA THR A 206 -9.61 -31.25 -3.03
C THR A 206 -9.22 -31.85 -4.37
N ASP A 207 -8.34 -31.16 -5.12
CA ASP A 207 -7.82 -31.63 -6.41
C ASP A 207 -6.41 -31.07 -6.66
N ASP A 208 -5.40 -31.88 -6.33
CA ASP A 208 -3.99 -31.50 -6.51
C ASP A 208 -3.57 -31.44 -7.99
N LYS A 209 -4.27 -32.14 -8.90
CA LYS A 209 -3.98 -32.05 -10.34
C LYS A 209 -4.42 -30.72 -10.90
N GLU A 210 -5.61 -30.26 -10.50
CA GLU A 210 -6.11 -28.92 -10.86
C GLU A 210 -5.21 -27.84 -10.27
N ALA A 211 -4.87 -27.95 -8.97
CA ALA A 211 -3.98 -27.01 -8.30
C ALA A 211 -2.61 -26.94 -9.00
N LYS A 212 -2.01 -28.08 -9.34
CA LYS A 212 -0.74 -28.14 -10.08
C LYS A 212 -0.85 -27.41 -11.41
N LYS A 213 -1.93 -27.64 -12.18
CA LYS A 213 -2.14 -27.01 -13.49
C LYS A 213 -2.21 -25.48 -13.34
N ALA A 214 -3.05 -24.98 -12.44
CA ALA A 214 -3.23 -23.55 -12.23
C ALA A 214 -1.94 -22.86 -11.73
N LEU A 215 -1.24 -23.45 -10.77
CA LEU A 215 0.00 -22.89 -10.22
C LEU A 215 1.16 -22.96 -11.22
N SER A 216 1.27 -24.05 -11.99
CA SER A 216 2.27 -24.15 -13.07
C SER A 216 2.07 -23.05 -14.10
N ARG A 217 0.82 -22.72 -14.42
CA ARG A 217 0.46 -21.63 -15.32
C ARG A 217 1.03 -20.29 -14.85
N ILE A 218 0.78 -19.95 -13.59
CA ILE A 218 1.32 -18.73 -12.95
C ILE A 218 2.85 -18.70 -13.03
N VAL A 219 3.50 -19.81 -12.69
CA VAL A 219 4.96 -19.88 -12.60
C VAL A 219 5.65 -19.82 -13.97
N ASN A 220 4.99 -20.31 -15.02
CA ASN A 220 5.56 -20.41 -16.37
C ASN A 220 5.22 -19.22 -17.26
N GLU A 221 4.01 -18.67 -17.15
CA GLU A 221 3.53 -17.60 -18.03
C GLU A 221 3.78 -16.19 -17.46
N LEU A 222 3.81 -16.03 -16.12
CA LEU A 222 4.10 -14.72 -15.53
C LEU A 222 5.61 -14.48 -15.41
N SER A 223 6.04 -13.31 -15.88
CA SER A 223 7.42 -12.88 -15.71
C SER A 223 7.67 -12.45 -14.26
N LEU A 224 8.51 -13.23 -13.56
CA LEU A 224 9.01 -12.88 -12.23
C LEU A 224 9.66 -11.50 -12.31
N ASN A 225 9.31 -10.62 -11.36
CA ASN A 225 9.86 -9.27 -11.27
C ASN A 225 9.35 -8.27 -12.33
N ALA A 226 8.37 -8.61 -13.18
CA ALA A 226 7.76 -7.60 -14.06
C ALA A 226 7.06 -6.47 -13.27
N SER A 227 6.31 -6.84 -12.23
CA SER A 227 5.70 -5.91 -11.26
C SER A 227 5.74 -6.48 -9.84
N SER A 228 5.36 -5.69 -8.84
CA SER A 228 5.15 -6.20 -7.47
C SER A 228 4.11 -7.32 -7.44
N THR A 229 3.01 -7.15 -8.19
CA THR A 229 1.93 -8.13 -8.30
C THR A 229 2.39 -9.43 -8.94
N THR A 230 3.18 -9.38 -10.04
CA THR A 230 3.69 -10.62 -10.65
C THR A 230 4.74 -11.28 -9.77
N THR A 231 5.62 -10.53 -9.10
CA THR A 231 6.54 -11.11 -8.11
C THR A 231 5.76 -11.84 -7.01
N TYR A 232 4.73 -11.20 -6.46
CA TYR A 232 3.85 -11.80 -5.45
C TYR A 232 3.26 -13.13 -5.94
N ASN A 233 2.59 -13.13 -7.09
CA ASN A 233 1.92 -14.31 -7.63
C ASN A 233 2.90 -15.43 -7.97
N VAL A 234 4.05 -15.14 -8.59
CA VAL A 234 5.03 -16.17 -8.95
C VAL A 234 5.67 -16.80 -7.71
N ILE A 235 6.02 -16.00 -6.69
CA ILE A 235 6.64 -16.55 -5.48
C ILE A 235 5.65 -17.41 -4.68
N ARG A 236 4.42 -16.92 -4.45
CA ARG A 236 3.35 -17.74 -3.85
C ARG A 236 3.08 -18.99 -4.69
N GLY A 237 2.97 -18.81 -5.99
CA GLY A 237 2.77 -19.88 -6.96
C GLY A 237 3.80 -21.00 -6.81
N LYS A 238 5.09 -20.65 -6.75
CA LYS A 238 6.18 -21.62 -6.54
C LYS A 238 6.11 -22.32 -5.19
N VAL A 239 5.79 -21.61 -4.10
CA VAL A 239 5.69 -22.22 -2.75
C VAL A 239 4.58 -23.26 -2.72
N TYR A 240 3.38 -22.90 -3.17
CA TYR A 240 2.26 -23.83 -3.19
C TYR A 240 2.43 -24.94 -4.24
N LEU A 241 3.07 -24.65 -5.37
CA LEU A 241 3.38 -25.66 -6.39
C LEU A 241 4.33 -26.73 -5.84
N ALA A 242 5.38 -26.34 -5.10
CA ALA A 242 6.28 -27.29 -4.46
C ALA A 242 5.53 -28.22 -3.49
N ARG A 243 4.62 -27.67 -2.67
CA ARG A 243 3.77 -28.45 -1.75
C ARG A 243 2.86 -29.43 -2.49
N VAL A 244 2.22 -28.98 -3.57
CA VAL A 244 1.36 -29.83 -4.41
C VAL A 244 2.18 -30.94 -5.09
N LEU A 245 3.34 -30.62 -5.66
CA LEU A 245 4.23 -31.60 -6.28
C LEU A 245 4.66 -32.69 -5.29
N ARG A 246 4.97 -32.32 -4.04
CA ARG A 246 5.26 -33.33 -3.00
C ARG A 246 4.09 -34.27 -2.74
N ARG A 247 2.87 -33.74 -2.61
CA ARG A 247 1.67 -34.56 -2.38
C ARG A 247 1.38 -35.50 -3.56
N LEU A 248 1.71 -35.07 -4.78
CA LEU A 248 1.62 -35.90 -5.99
C LEU A 248 2.79 -36.88 -6.16
N GLY A 249 3.78 -36.89 -5.26
CA GLY A 249 4.95 -37.77 -5.33
C GLY A 249 6.06 -37.28 -6.28
N GLU A 250 5.95 -36.08 -6.84
CA GLU A 250 6.91 -35.47 -7.76
C GLU A 250 8.04 -34.76 -6.99
N THR A 251 8.70 -35.49 -6.09
CA THR A 251 9.63 -34.95 -5.09
C THR A 251 10.81 -34.20 -5.70
N LYS A 252 11.39 -34.68 -6.80
CA LYS A 252 12.52 -34.01 -7.47
C LYS A 252 12.18 -32.58 -7.91
N GLN A 253 11.02 -32.38 -8.54
CA GLN A 253 10.60 -31.05 -8.99
C GLN A 253 10.27 -30.14 -7.79
N ALA A 254 9.70 -30.70 -6.73
CA ALA A 254 9.49 -29.97 -5.49
C ALA A 254 10.82 -29.50 -4.87
N ASP A 255 11.81 -30.39 -4.74
CA ASP A 255 13.13 -30.07 -4.16
C ASP A 255 13.85 -28.94 -4.94
N GLU A 256 13.73 -28.95 -6.27
CA GLU A 256 14.28 -27.90 -7.14
C GLU A 256 13.63 -26.53 -6.86
N LEU A 257 12.29 -26.48 -6.77
CA LEU A 257 11.56 -25.26 -6.45
C LEU A 257 11.89 -24.76 -5.04
N GLU A 258 11.94 -25.64 -4.05
CA GLU A 258 12.22 -25.30 -2.66
C GLU A 258 13.64 -24.74 -2.48
N THR A 259 14.63 -25.40 -3.10
CA THR A 259 16.02 -24.93 -3.11
C THR A 259 16.12 -23.52 -3.70
N TRP A 260 15.39 -23.27 -4.80
CA TRP A 260 15.34 -21.95 -5.42
C TRP A 260 14.66 -20.92 -4.49
N LEU A 261 13.54 -21.27 -3.88
CA LEU A 261 12.76 -20.42 -2.97
C LEU A 261 13.58 -20.00 -1.76
N ILE A 262 14.27 -20.94 -1.12
CA ILE A 262 15.13 -20.67 0.05
C ILE A 262 16.20 -19.63 -0.31
N LYS A 263 16.88 -19.81 -1.45
CA LYS A 263 17.91 -18.87 -1.93
C LYS A 263 17.30 -17.49 -2.24
N TRP A 264 16.16 -17.47 -2.92
CA TRP A 264 15.51 -16.22 -3.31
C TRP A 264 15.01 -15.42 -2.10
N LEU A 265 14.32 -16.07 -1.16
CA LEU A 265 13.78 -15.45 0.05
C LEU A 265 14.89 -14.96 0.99
N LYS A 266 15.99 -15.72 1.15
CA LYS A 266 17.17 -15.24 1.90
C LYS A 266 17.81 -14.00 1.28
N LYS A 267 17.83 -13.92 -0.07
CA LYS A 267 18.35 -12.74 -0.78
C LYS A 267 17.39 -11.55 -0.73
N ASN A 268 16.08 -11.81 -0.64
CA ASN A 268 14.99 -10.84 -0.76
C ASN A 268 13.99 -10.88 0.41
N PRO A 269 14.41 -10.81 1.69
CA PRO A 269 13.56 -11.07 2.85
C PRO A 269 12.40 -10.07 3.05
N HIS A 270 12.48 -8.91 2.41
CA HIS A 270 11.51 -7.81 2.55
C HIS A 270 10.86 -7.43 1.20
N LYS A 271 10.95 -8.29 0.18
CA LYS A 271 10.29 -8.03 -1.11
C LYS A 271 8.81 -8.37 -1.12
N MET A 272 8.32 -9.10 -0.13
CA MET A 272 6.90 -9.32 0.13
C MET A 272 6.56 -8.77 1.52
N SER A 273 5.31 -8.36 1.70
CA SER A 273 4.83 -7.86 2.98
C SER A 273 4.82 -8.97 4.04
N ASP A 274 4.89 -8.57 5.30
CA ASP A 274 4.84 -9.51 6.42
C ASP A 274 3.52 -10.29 6.43
N LYS A 275 2.40 -9.67 6.06
CA LYS A 275 1.09 -10.32 5.88
C LYS A 275 1.21 -11.57 5.01
N ILE A 276 1.78 -11.40 3.82
CA ILE A 276 1.89 -12.47 2.82
C ILE A 276 2.83 -13.58 3.31
N ILE A 277 3.98 -13.22 3.88
CA ILE A 277 4.95 -14.19 4.40
C ILE A 277 4.35 -14.99 5.56
N VAL A 278 3.68 -14.32 6.49
CA VAL A 278 3.07 -14.95 7.66
C VAL A 278 1.99 -15.92 7.19
N GLU A 279 1.01 -15.49 6.39
CA GLU A 279 -0.04 -16.37 5.88
C GLU A 279 0.55 -17.62 5.20
N MET A 280 1.48 -17.42 4.26
CA MET A 280 2.09 -18.51 3.48
C MET A 280 2.81 -19.60 4.30
N PHE A 281 3.32 -19.25 5.49
CA PHE A 281 4.10 -20.14 6.35
C PHE A 281 3.48 -20.38 7.73
N THR A 282 2.24 -19.96 7.95
CA THR A 282 1.53 -20.21 9.21
C THR A 282 0.14 -20.82 9.02
N THR A 283 -0.35 -20.92 7.78
CA THR A 283 -1.62 -21.59 7.44
C THR A 283 -1.36 -22.85 6.61
N ASP A 284 -2.23 -23.85 6.78
CA ASP A 284 -2.25 -25.10 6.00
C ASP A 284 -0.91 -25.86 5.87
N ILE A 285 0.01 -25.67 6.80
CA ILE A 285 1.28 -26.39 6.88
C ILE A 285 1.62 -26.83 8.29
N ASP A 286 2.45 -27.86 8.39
CA ASP A 286 3.21 -28.14 9.59
C ASP A 286 4.54 -27.36 9.53
N GLN A 287 4.68 -26.40 10.45
CA GLN A 287 5.84 -25.51 10.51
C GLN A 287 7.13 -26.26 10.86
N ASP A 288 7.02 -27.41 11.50
CA ASP A 288 8.13 -28.26 11.89
C ASP A 288 8.54 -29.23 10.78
N THR A 289 7.86 -29.24 9.63
CA THR A 289 8.20 -30.11 8.51
C THR A 289 8.26 -29.42 7.14
N ASP A 290 7.69 -28.21 6.98
CA ASP A 290 7.75 -27.46 5.71
C ASP A 290 9.22 -27.23 5.26
N PRO A 291 9.63 -27.76 4.09
CA PRO A 291 11.03 -27.71 3.66
C PRO A 291 11.56 -26.29 3.40
N VAL A 292 10.70 -25.40 2.88
CA VAL A 292 11.09 -24.01 2.61
C VAL A 292 11.31 -23.28 3.94
N LEU A 293 10.36 -23.36 4.87
CA LEU A 293 10.46 -22.74 6.18
C LEU A 293 11.66 -23.27 6.96
N LYS A 294 11.89 -24.59 6.97
CA LYS A 294 13.11 -25.19 7.55
C LYS A 294 14.37 -24.63 6.92
N GLY A 295 14.43 -24.57 5.59
CA GLY A 295 15.56 -24.03 4.85
C GLY A 295 15.85 -22.55 5.15
N LEU A 296 14.82 -21.78 5.52
CA LEU A 296 14.94 -20.39 5.97
C LEU A 296 15.45 -20.25 7.41
N GLY A 297 15.35 -21.30 8.23
CA GLY A 297 15.70 -21.28 9.66
C GLY A 297 14.48 -21.33 10.60
N GLY A 298 13.33 -21.80 10.11
CA GLY A 298 12.10 -21.94 10.89
C GLY A 298 11.37 -20.63 11.13
N ILE A 299 10.41 -20.65 12.06
CA ILE A 299 9.58 -19.48 12.41
C ILE A 299 10.40 -18.26 12.83
N LYS A 300 11.57 -18.48 13.45
CA LYS A 300 12.51 -17.43 13.85
C LYS A 300 12.98 -16.57 12.68
N TRP A 301 13.03 -17.13 11.47
CA TRP A 301 13.34 -16.34 10.28
C TRP A 301 12.24 -15.31 10.02
N ILE A 302 10.97 -15.67 10.16
CA ILE A 302 9.82 -14.78 9.95
C ILE A 302 9.81 -13.68 11.01
N GLU A 303 9.98 -14.05 12.28
CA GLU A 303 9.98 -13.13 13.43
C GLU A 303 11.21 -12.20 13.45
N GLY A 304 12.34 -12.70 12.94
CA GLY A 304 13.63 -11.99 12.92
C GLY A 304 13.83 -11.01 11.77
N ARG A 305 12.86 -10.88 10.85
CA ARG A 305 12.99 -9.95 9.71
C ARG A 305 12.93 -8.51 10.19
N LYS A 306 14.09 -7.86 10.28
CA LYS A 306 14.21 -6.44 10.60
C LYS A 306 14.79 -5.68 9.41
N HIS A 307 14.19 -4.55 9.11
CA HIS A 307 14.79 -3.57 8.22
C HIS A 307 16.07 -3.04 8.86
N THR A 308 17.16 -3.10 8.10
CA THR A 308 18.41 -2.43 8.43
C THR A 308 18.57 -1.26 7.47
N GLN A 309 19.36 -0.24 7.82
CA GLN A 309 19.64 0.87 6.91
C GLN A 309 20.09 0.38 5.52
N LYS A 310 20.99 -0.61 5.47
CA LYS A 310 21.48 -1.19 4.21
C LYS A 310 20.36 -1.89 3.42
N THR A 311 19.41 -2.52 4.12
CA THR A 311 18.22 -3.11 3.51
C THR A 311 17.35 -2.02 2.87
N ASP A 312 17.08 -0.95 3.60
CA ASP A 312 16.25 0.16 3.13
C ASP A 312 16.88 0.88 1.95
N GLU A 313 18.18 1.15 2.02
CA GLU A 313 19.00 1.66 0.91
C GLU A 313 18.99 0.77 -0.33
N ARG A 314 18.85 -0.55 -0.17
CA ARG A 314 18.75 -1.46 -1.32
C ARG A 314 17.32 -1.46 -1.88
N LEU A 315 16.32 -1.41 -1.01
CA LEU A 315 14.91 -1.43 -1.40
C LEU A 315 14.47 -0.13 -2.08
N SER A 316 15.08 1.00 -1.74
CA SER A 316 14.81 2.32 -2.34
C SER A 316 15.43 2.50 -3.72
N ARG A 317 16.38 1.63 -4.13
CA ARG A 317 17.04 1.75 -5.44
C ARG A 317 16.05 1.40 -6.55
N THR A 318 15.76 2.41 -7.34
CA THR A 318 14.93 2.31 -8.55
C THR A 318 15.62 3.05 -9.68
N CYS A 319 15.41 2.60 -10.92
CA CYS A 319 15.75 3.36 -12.10
C CYS A 319 15.04 4.72 -12.03
N ARG A 320 15.78 5.83 -12.18
CA ARG A 320 15.19 7.17 -12.18
C ARG A 320 14.26 7.41 -13.37
N ASN A 321 14.35 6.61 -14.43
CA ASN A 321 13.52 6.78 -15.63
C ASN A 321 12.27 5.89 -15.66
N CYS A 322 12.40 4.61 -15.34
CA CYS A 322 11.30 3.64 -15.48
C CYS A 322 10.86 3.01 -14.15
N HIS A 323 11.41 3.46 -13.02
CA HIS A 323 11.19 2.91 -11.68
C HIS A 323 11.46 1.41 -11.49
N ALA A 324 11.96 0.72 -12.51
CA ALA A 324 12.40 -0.66 -12.41
C ALA A 324 13.47 -0.80 -11.32
N ARG A 325 13.36 -1.84 -10.52
CA ARG A 325 14.14 -2.06 -9.29
C ARG A 325 14.88 -3.39 -9.33
N GLU A 326 15.85 -3.58 -8.46
CA GLU A 326 16.38 -4.92 -8.25
C GLU A 326 15.33 -5.81 -7.54
N PRO A 327 15.22 -7.11 -7.88
CA PRO A 327 16.00 -7.86 -8.88
C PRO A 327 15.39 -7.86 -10.30
N GLN A 328 14.39 -7.02 -10.60
CA GLN A 328 13.78 -6.91 -11.93
C GLN A 328 14.82 -6.58 -13.00
N VAL A 329 15.71 -5.64 -12.69
CA VAL A 329 16.81 -5.19 -13.53
C VAL A 329 18.04 -4.95 -12.68
N LYS A 330 19.24 -5.09 -13.26
CA LYS A 330 20.46 -4.61 -12.61
C LYS A 330 20.51 -3.09 -12.72
N LEU A 331 20.78 -2.42 -11.61
CA LEU A 331 20.90 -0.97 -11.56
C LEU A 331 22.38 -0.54 -11.56
N ALA A 332 22.69 0.48 -12.33
CA ALA A 332 23.98 1.15 -12.35
C ALA A 332 23.83 2.59 -11.86
N GLN A 333 24.76 3.04 -11.02
CA GLN A 333 24.80 4.43 -10.58
C GLN A 333 25.31 5.32 -11.71
N CYS A 334 24.85 6.58 -11.75
CA CYS A 334 25.47 7.60 -12.59
C CYS A 334 26.95 7.74 -12.21
N ALA A 335 27.86 7.54 -13.17
CA ALA A 335 29.30 7.55 -12.91
C ALA A 335 29.82 8.92 -12.40
N ARG A 336 29.11 10.01 -12.70
CA ARG A 336 29.53 11.38 -12.35
C ARG A 336 29.08 11.82 -10.96
N CYS A 337 27.78 11.73 -10.67
CA CYS A 337 27.22 12.18 -9.39
C CYS A 337 27.07 11.06 -8.35
N LYS A 338 27.09 9.79 -8.78
CA LYS A 338 26.89 8.58 -7.93
C LYS A 338 25.59 8.53 -7.11
N HIS A 339 24.68 9.47 -7.37
CA HIS A 339 23.48 9.66 -6.55
C HIS A 339 22.26 8.90 -7.09
N ILE A 340 22.01 8.95 -8.41
CA ILE A 340 20.86 8.28 -9.03
C ILE A 340 21.24 6.98 -9.75
N TYR A 341 20.25 6.12 -9.97
CA TYR A 341 20.40 4.81 -10.59
C TYR A 341 19.65 4.69 -11.91
N TYR A 342 20.18 3.90 -12.83
CA TYR A 342 19.59 3.57 -14.11
C TYR A 342 19.69 2.08 -14.41
N CYS A 343 18.68 1.52 -15.06
CA CYS A 343 18.72 0.13 -15.53
C CYS A 343 19.40 -0.01 -16.89
N SER A 344 19.52 1.07 -17.68
CA SER A 344 20.12 1.05 -19.01
C SER A 344 20.63 2.44 -19.42
N LYS A 345 21.50 2.47 -20.43
CA LYS A 345 21.98 3.72 -21.06
C LYS A 345 20.84 4.51 -21.71
N GLN A 346 19.83 3.83 -22.26
CA GLN A 346 18.65 4.46 -22.83
C GLN A 346 17.86 5.21 -21.76
N CYS A 347 17.59 4.58 -20.60
CA CYS A 347 16.94 5.24 -19.47
C CYS A 347 17.74 6.46 -18.97
N GLN A 348 19.08 6.39 -18.97
CA GLN A 348 19.92 7.53 -18.65
C GLN A 348 19.78 8.68 -19.67
N GLN A 349 19.75 8.37 -20.96
CA GLN A 349 19.61 9.39 -22.02
C GLN A 349 18.27 10.11 -21.96
N VAL A 350 17.17 9.37 -21.73
CA VAL A 350 15.83 9.95 -21.60
C VAL A 350 15.73 10.87 -20.38
N ASN A 351 16.34 10.51 -19.25
CA ASN A 351 16.34 11.35 -18.05
C ASN A 351 17.41 12.46 -18.06
N TRP A 352 18.34 12.46 -19.01
CA TRP A 352 19.45 13.42 -19.04
C TRP A 352 19.02 14.89 -19.05
N PRO A 353 17.99 15.34 -19.82
CA PRO A 353 17.55 16.73 -19.80
C PRO A 353 17.18 17.23 -18.40
N TYR A 354 16.55 16.39 -17.58
CA TYR A 354 16.17 16.69 -16.21
C TYR A 354 17.35 16.57 -15.23
N HIS A 355 18.17 15.53 -15.39
CA HIS A 355 19.25 15.25 -14.44
C HIS A 355 20.50 16.13 -14.61
N LYS A 356 20.75 16.69 -15.80
CA LYS A 356 22.05 17.29 -16.17
C LYS A 356 22.54 18.34 -15.17
N GLU A 357 21.69 19.28 -14.76
CA GLU A 357 22.09 20.36 -13.85
C GLU A 357 22.30 19.83 -12.43
N ALA A 358 21.36 19.06 -11.89
CA ALA A 358 21.53 18.37 -10.61
C ALA A 358 22.79 17.47 -10.57
N CYS A 359 23.13 16.82 -11.70
CA CYS A 359 24.34 16.00 -11.83
C CYS A 359 25.62 16.82 -11.65
N LYS A 360 25.66 18.02 -12.23
CA LYS A 360 26.81 18.93 -12.11
C LYS A 360 26.97 19.41 -10.68
N GLU A 361 25.88 19.85 -10.05
CA GLU A 361 25.88 20.34 -8.67
C GLU A 361 26.33 19.26 -7.69
N LEU A 362 25.73 18.07 -7.76
CA LEU A 362 26.12 16.94 -6.92
C LEU A 362 27.59 16.53 -7.15
N SER A 363 28.05 16.52 -8.40
CA SER A 363 29.44 16.22 -8.72
C SER A 363 30.40 17.27 -8.16
N ALA A 364 30.05 18.56 -8.23
CA ALA A 364 30.83 19.65 -7.64
C ALA A 364 30.85 19.56 -6.10
N HIS A 365 29.72 19.25 -5.48
CA HIS A 365 29.61 19.03 -4.05
C HIS A 365 30.52 17.89 -3.56
N LEU A 366 30.52 16.75 -4.26
CA LEU A 366 31.43 15.63 -3.92
C LEU A 366 32.91 16.00 -4.06
N LYS A 367 33.27 16.80 -5.07
CA LYS A 367 34.64 17.33 -5.20
C LYS A 367 35.00 18.25 -4.04
N LYS A 368 34.07 19.11 -3.61
CA LYS A 368 34.27 20.01 -2.46
C LYS A 368 34.50 19.23 -1.17
N ILE A 369 33.73 18.16 -0.92
CA ILE A 369 33.95 17.26 0.24
C ILE A 369 35.35 16.62 0.19
N ALA A 370 35.75 16.13 -0.99
CA ALA A 370 37.07 15.51 -1.17
C ALA A 370 38.23 16.51 -0.95
N GLU A 371 38.03 17.78 -1.30
CA GLU A 371 38.99 18.85 -1.04
C GLU A 371 39.05 19.21 0.45
N LEU A 372 37.88 19.45 1.07
CA LEU A 372 37.76 19.74 2.50
C LEU A 372 38.36 18.62 3.36
N SER A 373 38.32 17.36 2.90
CA SER A 373 38.91 16.24 3.62
C SER A 373 40.42 16.41 3.86
N ARG A 374 41.09 17.26 3.07
CA ARG A 374 42.52 17.56 3.21
C ARG A 374 42.78 18.79 4.10
N THR A 375 41.88 19.76 4.11
CA THR A 375 42.10 21.08 4.73
C THR A 375 41.28 21.32 5.99
N ALA A 376 40.07 20.77 6.08
CA ALA A 376 39.15 20.90 7.21
C ALA A 376 38.36 19.59 7.42
N PRO A 377 38.96 18.56 8.04
CA PRO A 377 38.36 17.23 8.15
C PRO A 377 36.99 17.20 8.83
N LEU A 378 36.78 18.05 9.84
CA LEU A 378 35.49 18.13 10.56
C LEU A 378 34.38 18.72 9.66
N GLU A 379 34.70 19.72 8.84
CA GLU A 379 33.75 20.28 7.87
C GLU A 379 33.45 19.29 6.75
N ALA A 380 34.47 18.57 6.28
CA ALA A 380 34.30 17.50 5.30
C ALA A 380 33.39 16.38 5.82
N GLN A 381 33.60 15.97 7.08
CA GLN A 381 32.76 14.99 7.75
C GLN A 381 31.31 15.49 7.84
N ARG A 382 31.09 16.72 8.31
CA ARG A 382 29.74 17.31 8.38
C ARG A 382 29.05 17.35 7.02
N ALA A 383 29.75 17.78 5.97
CA ALA A 383 29.20 17.84 4.63
C ALA A 383 28.88 16.45 4.05
N SER A 384 29.72 15.45 4.33
CA SER A 384 29.47 14.06 3.95
C SER A 384 28.29 13.47 4.72
N ASP A 385 28.24 13.68 6.04
CA ASP A 385 27.13 13.25 6.89
C ASP A 385 25.82 13.87 6.41
N TRP A 386 25.83 15.16 6.04
CA TRP A 386 24.66 15.88 5.56
C TRP A 386 24.12 15.26 4.27
N HIS A 387 25.01 14.99 3.31
CA HIS A 387 24.64 14.35 2.05
C HIS A 387 24.02 12.97 2.27
N ILE A 388 24.63 12.14 3.11
CA ILE A 388 24.14 10.79 3.40
C ILE A 388 22.80 10.87 4.14
N TRP A 389 22.69 11.71 5.16
CA TRP A 389 21.51 11.81 5.99
C TRP A 389 20.31 12.33 5.20
N ARG A 390 20.47 13.43 4.44
CA ARG A 390 19.36 14.08 3.74
C ARG A 390 18.78 13.20 2.61
N ASP A 391 19.62 12.36 2.00
CA ASP A 391 19.24 11.49 0.88
C ASP A 391 18.87 10.06 1.34
N ALA A 392 19.03 9.75 2.64
CA ALA A 392 18.74 8.42 3.15
C ALA A 392 17.25 8.09 2.99
N PRO A 393 16.91 6.93 2.42
CA PRO A 393 15.53 6.52 2.24
C PRO A 393 14.91 6.26 3.61
N ARG A 394 13.98 7.13 4.00
CA ARG A 394 13.23 6.98 5.24
C ARG A 394 11.76 6.92 4.87
N GLN A 395 11.24 5.71 4.68
CA GLN A 395 9.81 5.51 4.40
C GLN A 395 8.93 6.19 5.46
N ALA A 396 9.40 6.23 6.71
CA ALA A 396 8.76 6.99 7.77
C ALA A 396 8.63 8.48 7.41
N HIS A 397 9.63 9.13 6.80
CA HIS A 397 9.58 10.56 6.48
C HIS A 397 8.49 10.91 5.46
N SER A 398 8.33 10.12 4.40
CA SER A 398 7.29 10.40 3.39
C SER A 398 5.89 10.33 3.99
N LEU A 399 5.61 9.32 4.82
CA LEU A 399 4.32 9.26 5.53
C LEU A 399 4.21 10.31 6.64
N CYS A 400 5.30 10.64 7.35
CA CYS A 400 5.29 11.71 8.36
C CYS A 400 4.89 13.05 7.74
N PHE A 401 5.52 13.41 6.62
CA PHE A 401 5.23 14.66 5.92
C PHE A 401 3.86 14.64 5.26
N ALA A 402 3.44 13.50 4.70
CA ALA A 402 2.06 13.35 4.21
C ALA A 402 1.02 13.56 5.32
N ASN A 403 1.29 13.08 6.55
CA ASN A 403 0.45 13.32 7.71
C ASN A 403 0.42 14.79 8.11
N GLY A 404 1.58 15.45 8.22
CA GLY A 404 1.66 16.88 8.56
C GLY A 404 0.98 17.77 7.51
N LEU A 405 1.15 17.46 6.22
CA LEU A 405 0.47 18.12 5.11
C LEU A 405 -1.02 17.74 5.02
N GLY A 406 -1.48 16.72 5.75
CA GLY A 406 -2.85 16.24 5.70
C GLY A 406 -3.29 15.74 4.32
N LEU A 407 -2.38 15.16 3.54
CA LEU A 407 -2.63 14.79 2.13
C LEU A 407 -3.74 13.76 1.93
N ALA A 408 -4.00 12.92 2.93
CA ALA A 408 -5.12 11.98 2.89
C ALA A 408 -6.48 12.69 2.95
N ARG A 409 -6.54 13.89 3.54
CA ARG A 409 -7.74 14.73 3.65
C ARG A 409 -7.85 15.72 2.49
N ASP A 410 -6.74 16.33 2.10
CA ASP A 410 -6.66 17.28 0.99
C ASP A 410 -5.33 17.11 0.24
N ASP A 411 -5.38 16.44 -0.91
CA ASP A 411 -4.20 16.16 -1.73
C ASP A 411 -3.65 17.40 -2.45
N SER A 412 -4.46 18.45 -2.61
CA SER A 412 -4.04 19.73 -3.20
C SER A 412 -2.94 20.41 -2.38
N ARG A 413 -2.86 20.09 -1.08
CA ARG A 413 -1.82 20.58 -0.18
C ARG A 413 -0.42 20.16 -0.60
N GLY A 414 -0.26 19.08 -1.35
CA GLY A 414 1.04 18.69 -1.93
C GLY A 414 1.62 19.74 -2.88
N ARG A 415 0.77 20.59 -3.49
CA ARG A 415 1.17 21.65 -4.43
C ARG A 415 1.06 23.06 -3.86
N THR A 416 0.30 23.25 -2.78
CA THR A 416 0.06 24.57 -2.17
C THR A 416 0.82 24.80 -0.87
N HIS A 417 1.35 23.73 -0.27
CA HIS A 417 2.07 23.76 1.01
C HIS A 417 3.47 23.15 0.90
N ILE A 418 4.32 23.51 1.85
CA ILE A 418 5.68 23.03 1.99
C ILE A 418 5.99 22.69 3.45
N VAL A 419 6.81 21.67 3.65
CA VAL A 419 7.39 21.33 4.96
C VAL A 419 8.67 22.12 5.15
N PHE A 420 8.81 22.81 6.27
CA PHE A 420 10.11 23.33 6.72
C PHE A 420 10.65 22.41 7.80
N GLN A 421 11.94 22.06 7.70
CA GLN A 421 12.61 21.15 8.62
C GLN A 421 13.94 21.74 9.08
N GLN A 422 14.03 22.03 10.37
CA GLN A 422 15.27 22.48 11.01
C GLN A 422 16.08 21.30 11.51
N VAL A 423 17.39 21.33 11.23
CA VAL A 423 18.32 20.26 11.60
C VAL A 423 19.55 20.78 12.33
N GLU A 424 20.09 19.94 13.20
CA GLU A 424 21.37 20.17 13.90
C GLU A 424 22.30 18.97 13.70
N HIS A 425 23.59 19.23 13.54
CA HIS A 425 24.62 18.20 13.37
C HIS A 425 24.95 17.54 14.73
N VAL A 426 25.00 16.21 14.73
CA VAL A 426 25.34 15.36 15.88
C VAL A 426 26.53 14.47 15.49
N PRO A 427 27.75 15.01 15.40
CA PRO A 427 28.90 14.34 14.77
C PRO A 427 29.28 12.99 15.40
N ASN A 428 29.01 12.83 16.70
CA ASN A 428 29.45 11.67 17.49
C ASN A 428 28.41 10.52 17.51
N ALA A 429 27.31 10.62 16.77
CA ALA A 429 26.34 9.55 16.69
C ALA A 429 26.94 8.31 15.99
N LYS A 430 26.75 7.13 16.59
CA LYS A 430 27.26 5.86 16.03
C LYS A 430 26.58 5.51 14.71
N ASN A 431 25.28 5.78 14.62
CA ASN A 431 24.49 5.56 13.41
C ASN A 431 24.55 6.81 12.51
N MET A 432 24.85 6.65 11.22
CA MET A 432 24.91 7.76 10.27
C MET A 432 23.56 8.49 10.14
N LEU A 433 22.44 7.79 10.32
CA LEU A 433 21.10 8.40 10.29
C LEU A 433 20.78 9.23 11.54
N GLU A 434 21.58 9.12 12.60
CA GLU A 434 21.45 9.89 13.83
C GLU A 434 22.43 11.07 13.88
N ARG A 435 23.31 11.22 12.87
CA ARG A 435 24.26 12.33 12.78
C ARG A 435 23.63 13.67 12.48
N PHE A 436 22.34 13.68 12.17
CA PHE A 436 21.51 14.88 12.25
C PHE A 436 20.23 14.54 12.99
N LYS A 437 19.76 15.50 13.78
CA LYS A 437 18.44 15.44 14.42
C LYS A 437 17.57 16.56 13.86
N THR A 438 16.28 16.29 13.76
CA THR A 438 15.29 17.32 13.46
C THR A 438 14.95 18.04 14.75
N THR A 439 15.17 19.35 14.82
CA THR A 439 14.87 20.16 16.01
C THR A 439 13.57 20.94 15.90
N GLY A 440 13.17 21.26 14.67
CA GLY A 440 11.91 21.93 14.38
C GLY A 440 11.30 21.42 13.08
N VAL A 441 9.98 21.36 13.03
CA VAL A 441 9.22 21.11 11.79
C VAL A 441 7.97 21.98 11.75
N GLY A 442 7.60 22.47 10.58
CA GLY A 442 6.37 23.22 10.39
C GLY A 442 5.81 23.08 8.98
N ILE A 443 4.49 23.25 8.85
CA ILE A 443 3.77 23.18 7.58
C ILE A 443 3.33 24.58 7.21
N PHE A 444 3.67 25.03 6.00
CA PHE A 444 3.40 26.41 5.58
C PHE A 444 2.75 26.46 4.20
N LYS A 445 1.82 27.37 4.01
CA LYS A 445 1.24 27.67 2.70
C LYS A 445 2.23 28.52 1.91
N LEU A 446 2.58 28.08 0.71
CA LEU A 446 3.60 28.74 -0.13
C LEU A 446 3.28 30.22 -0.37
N ALA A 447 2.01 30.54 -0.62
CA ALA A 447 1.54 31.91 -0.84
C ALA A 447 1.87 32.88 0.30
N ASP A 448 2.03 32.37 1.52
CA ASP A 448 2.25 33.20 2.72
C ASP A 448 3.74 33.38 3.03
N ILE A 449 4.64 32.57 2.44
CA ILE A 449 6.04 32.42 2.88
C ILE A 449 7.12 32.70 1.83
N TRP A 450 6.78 33.24 0.65
CA TRP A 450 7.77 33.44 -0.43
C TRP A 450 9.04 34.17 0.02
N GLN A 451 8.89 35.24 0.78
CA GLN A 451 10.03 36.01 1.29
C GLN A 451 10.91 35.21 2.27
N ASP A 452 10.32 34.39 3.15
CA ASP A 452 11.08 33.53 4.06
C ASP A 452 11.81 32.43 3.29
N PHE A 453 11.11 31.80 2.33
CA PHE A 453 11.65 30.76 1.46
C PHE A 453 12.86 31.27 0.66
N GLU A 454 12.71 32.41 -0.02
CA GLU A 454 13.78 33.04 -0.81
C GLU A 454 14.98 33.40 0.08
N THR A 455 14.72 33.95 1.27
CA THR A 455 15.78 34.30 2.22
C THR A 455 16.57 33.07 2.69
N ILE A 456 15.90 31.97 3.03
CA ILE A 456 16.55 30.74 3.51
C ILE A 456 17.31 30.02 2.38
N MET A 457 16.77 30.05 1.17
CA MET A 457 17.40 29.47 -0.03
C MET A 457 18.52 30.36 -0.60
N GLY A 458 18.57 31.64 -0.25
CA GLY A 458 19.50 32.61 -0.83
C GLY A 458 19.14 33.00 -2.26
N LEU A 459 17.85 33.01 -2.60
CA LEU A 459 17.33 33.40 -3.92
C LEU A 459 17.13 34.91 -3.99
N LYS A 460 17.05 35.45 -5.22
CA LYS A 460 16.66 36.86 -5.39
C LYS A 460 15.15 37.02 -5.16
N PRO A 461 14.70 38.21 -4.72
CA PRO A 461 13.27 38.47 -4.56
C PRO A 461 12.47 38.17 -5.83
N GLY A 462 11.44 37.34 -5.72
CA GLY A 462 10.56 36.93 -6.82
C GLY A 462 10.96 35.63 -7.53
N GLU A 463 12.17 35.10 -7.32
CA GLU A 463 12.61 33.84 -7.94
C GLU A 463 12.00 32.60 -7.27
N GLY A 464 11.51 32.71 -6.04
CA GLY A 464 11.06 31.55 -5.26
C GLY A 464 9.89 30.81 -5.90
N LYS A 465 8.95 31.54 -6.52
CA LYS A 465 7.80 30.94 -7.20
C LYS A 465 8.24 30.14 -8.43
N SER A 466 9.03 30.73 -9.31
CA SER A 466 9.55 30.05 -10.50
C SER A 466 10.37 28.81 -10.12
N PHE A 467 11.13 28.88 -9.03
CA PHE A 467 11.88 27.73 -8.53
C PHE A 467 10.97 26.57 -8.11
N ILE A 468 9.87 26.83 -7.41
CA ILE A 468 8.89 25.79 -7.05
C ILE A 468 8.13 25.29 -8.28
N ASP A 469 7.79 26.17 -9.22
CA ASP A 469 7.12 25.79 -10.46
C ASP A 469 7.99 24.82 -11.27
N GLU A 470 9.30 25.06 -11.38
CA GLU A 470 10.27 24.13 -12.02
C GLU A 470 10.35 22.78 -11.31
N VAL A 471 10.35 22.77 -9.97
CA VAL A 471 10.34 21.53 -9.18
C VAL A 471 9.07 20.72 -9.41
N LEU A 472 7.91 21.38 -9.49
CA LEU A 472 6.64 20.73 -9.78
C LEU A 472 6.57 20.25 -11.24
N GLU A 473 7.14 21.01 -12.18
CA GLU A 473 7.23 20.60 -13.58
C GLU A 473 8.12 19.35 -13.74
N GLU A 474 9.26 19.30 -13.05
CA GLU A 474 10.08 18.07 -12.97
C GLU A 474 9.33 16.95 -12.24
N PHE A 475 8.51 17.24 -11.24
CA PHE A 475 7.70 16.21 -10.59
C PHE A 475 6.60 15.67 -11.52
N ASP A 476 5.96 16.49 -12.34
CA ASP A 476 4.82 16.07 -13.17
C ASP A 476 5.28 15.43 -14.49
N HIS A 477 6.35 15.94 -15.08
CA HIS A 477 6.88 15.49 -16.38
C HIS A 477 8.20 14.71 -16.24
N GLY A 478 8.68 14.56 -15.01
CA GLY A 478 9.86 13.80 -14.67
C GLY A 478 9.73 12.34 -15.08
N PRO A 479 10.83 11.73 -15.53
CA PRO A 479 10.82 10.33 -15.91
C PRO A 479 10.35 9.42 -14.79
N GLY A 480 9.41 8.54 -15.12
CA GLY A 480 8.87 7.54 -14.22
C GLY A 480 7.48 7.86 -13.67
N ASN A 481 7.08 9.14 -13.64
CA ASN A 481 5.76 9.52 -13.16
C ASN A 481 4.65 9.01 -14.09
N GLY A 482 3.61 8.43 -13.49
CA GLY A 482 2.44 7.88 -14.19
C GLY A 482 2.66 6.58 -14.96
N LEU A 483 3.88 6.00 -14.96
CA LEU A 483 4.17 4.78 -15.74
C LEU A 483 3.38 3.54 -15.31
N ASP A 484 3.00 3.46 -14.03
CA ASP A 484 2.18 2.38 -13.49
C ASP A 484 0.70 2.77 -13.32
N GLY A 485 0.30 3.95 -13.85
CA GLY A 485 -1.04 4.50 -13.69
C GLY A 485 -1.35 5.02 -12.28
N SER A 486 -0.41 4.95 -11.34
CA SER A 486 -0.63 5.46 -9.99
C SER A 486 -0.63 6.99 -9.96
N VAL A 487 -1.58 7.54 -9.19
CA VAL A 487 -1.63 8.98 -8.93
C VAL A 487 -0.70 9.30 -7.76
N THR A 488 0.35 10.06 -8.04
CA THR A 488 1.33 10.53 -7.05
C THR A 488 1.06 11.98 -6.67
N ILE A 489 1.22 12.28 -5.38
CA ILE A 489 1.07 13.61 -4.80
C ILE A 489 2.46 14.09 -4.35
N PRO A 490 2.90 15.29 -4.76
CA PRO A 490 4.20 15.81 -4.37
C PRO A 490 4.25 16.16 -2.88
N ILE A 491 5.41 15.92 -2.27
CA ILE A 491 5.79 16.39 -0.94
C ILE A 491 7.06 17.19 -1.12
N ILE A 492 6.99 18.49 -0.84
CA ILE A 492 8.14 19.40 -0.88
C ILE A 492 8.58 19.68 0.56
N CYS A 493 9.88 19.52 0.83
CA CYS A 493 10.46 19.78 2.14
C CYS A 493 11.76 20.57 2.02
N LEU A 494 11.80 21.76 2.64
CA LEU A 494 12.98 22.61 2.79
C LEU A 494 13.70 22.26 4.10
N MET A 495 14.91 21.71 3.98
CA MET A 495 15.75 21.37 5.12
C MET A 495 16.88 22.40 5.29
N PHE A 496 17.07 22.91 6.50
CA PHE A 496 18.08 23.92 6.81
C PHE A 496 18.57 23.87 8.26
N SER A 497 19.77 24.39 8.51
CA SER A 497 20.28 24.64 9.86
C SER A 497 20.10 26.12 10.20
N PRO A 498 19.41 26.49 11.30
CA PRO A 498 19.31 27.88 11.74
C PRO A 498 20.67 28.55 11.99
N ALA A 499 21.68 27.76 12.37
CA ALA A 499 23.05 28.21 12.60
C ALA A 499 23.90 28.25 11.31
N GLY A 500 23.34 27.87 10.15
CA GLY A 500 24.06 27.86 8.88
C GLY A 500 25.14 26.78 8.78
N GLU A 501 25.05 25.73 9.60
CA GLU A 501 26.09 24.69 9.69
C GLU A 501 26.15 23.75 8.47
N VAL A 502 25.05 23.69 7.70
CA VAL A 502 24.92 22.86 6.50
C VAL A 502 24.27 23.63 5.37
N GLN A 503 24.51 23.15 4.15
CA GLN A 503 23.86 23.66 2.95
C GLN A 503 22.33 23.46 3.04
N THR A 504 21.56 24.53 2.89
CA THR A 504 20.10 24.47 2.68
C THR A 504 19.78 23.54 1.52
N TYR A 505 18.77 22.68 1.68
CA TYR A 505 18.40 21.70 0.69
C TYR A 505 16.89 21.61 0.53
N LEU A 506 16.41 21.82 -0.70
CA LEU A 506 15.03 21.55 -1.06
C LEU A 506 14.92 20.12 -1.58
N SER A 507 14.16 19.31 -0.86
CA SER A 507 13.80 17.95 -1.28
C SER A 507 12.39 17.93 -1.85
N TYR A 508 12.16 17.06 -2.81
CA TYR A 508 10.82 16.71 -3.27
C TYR A 508 10.73 15.21 -3.56
N HIS A 509 9.58 14.61 -3.27
CA HIS A 509 9.28 13.21 -3.57
C HIS A 509 7.77 13.00 -3.68
N GLY A 510 7.35 11.83 -4.14
CA GLY A 510 5.94 11.48 -4.30
C GLY A 510 5.44 10.51 -3.24
N VAL A 511 4.17 10.64 -2.89
CA VAL A 511 3.39 9.62 -2.18
C VAL A 511 2.21 9.20 -3.07
N THR A 512 1.95 7.90 -3.21
CA THR A 512 0.82 7.44 -4.02
C THR A 512 -0.49 7.55 -3.24
N LYS A 513 -1.63 7.68 -3.94
CA LYS A 513 -2.95 7.60 -3.29
C LYS A 513 -3.15 6.29 -2.53
N ASP A 514 -2.67 5.18 -3.06
CA ASP A 514 -2.74 3.87 -2.38
C ASP A 514 -1.93 3.86 -1.08
N GLN A 515 -0.77 4.51 -1.05
CA GLN A 515 0.00 4.69 0.17
C GLN A 515 -0.75 5.55 1.20
N LEU A 516 -1.45 6.59 0.78
CA LEU A 516 -2.26 7.42 1.68
C LEU A 516 -3.50 6.70 2.22
N ARG A 517 -4.14 5.85 1.40
CA ARG A 517 -5.28 5.01 1.83
C ARG A 517 -4.86 3.92 2.80
N SER A 518 -3.74 3.28 2.50
CA SER A 518 -3.18 2.22 3.35
C SER A 518 -2.52 2.77 4.61
N ALA A 519 -1.98 3.98 4.59
CA ALA A 519 -1.42 4.63 5.76
C ALA A 519 -2.53 5.20 6.65
N ARG A 520 -2.43 4.94 7.95
CA ARG A 520 -3.30 5.57 8.95
C ARG A 520 -2.80 6.98 9.24
N TYR A 521 -3.72 7.92 9.45
CA TYR A 521 -3.36 9.23 9.96
C TYR A 521 -2.66 9.09 11.32
N ASN A 522 -1.46 9.64 11.45
CA ASN A 522 -0.73 9.71 12.71
C ASN A 522 -0.77 11.15 13.25
N PRO A 523 -1.60 11.48 14.26
CA PRO A 523 -1.60 12.81 14.86
C PRO A 523 -0.27 13.12 15.59
N ASP A 524 0.48 12.09 15.96
CA ASP A 524 1.77 12.17 16.63
C ASP A 524 2.95 12.04 15.65
N TRP A 525 2.75 12.30 14.34
CA TRP A 525 3.76 12.08 13.29
C TRP A 525 5.13 12.73 13.55
N ARG A 526 5.18 13.81 14.33
CA ARG A 526 6.46 14.42 14.76
C ARG A 526 7.33 13.47 15.57
N LYS A 527 6.74 12.59 16.39
CA LYS A 527 7.47 11.59 17.18
C LYS A 527 8.23 10.59 16.29
N ASP A 528 7.74 10.35 15.08
CA ASP A 528 8.36 9.41 14.15
C ASP A 528 9.59 10.02 13.45
N LEU A 529 9.73 11.36 13.42
CA LEU A 529 10.91 12.04 12.87
C LEU A 529 12.14 11.93 13.79
N TYR A 530 11.93 11.96 15.10
CA TYR A 530 13.00 11.77 16.09
C TYR A 530 12.40 11.27 17.44
N PRO A 531 12.29 9.94 17.63
CA PRO A 531 11.54 9.38 18.77
C PRO A 531 12.02 9.77 20.16
N SER A 532 13.32 10.00 20.34
CA SER A 532 13.91 10.37 21.63
C SER A 532 13.65 11.83 22.01
N ALA A 533 13.40 12.70 21.04
CA ALA A 533 13.10 14.11 21.25
C ALA A 533 12.29 14.67 20.06
N PRO A 534 10.95 14.58 20.08
CA PRO A 534 10.12 15.06 18.99
C PRO A 534 10.42 16.54 18.66
N PRO A 535 10.49 16.91 17.38
CA PRO A 535 10.82 18.27 16.98
C PRO A 535 9.73 19.24 17.41
N GLY A 536 10.15 20.46 17.78
CA GLY A 536 9.25 21.56 18.08
C GLY A 536 8.57 22.11 16.81
N GLN A 537 7.65 23.06 17.01
CA GLN A 537 7.09 23.84 15.90
C GLN A 537 8.08 24.93 15.47
N ILE A 538 8.20 25.13 14.15
CA ILE A 538 8.98 26.24 13.61
C ILE A 538 8.18 27.54 13.74
N LYS A 539 8.81 28.59 14.26
CA LYS A 539 8.33 29.97 14.18
C LYS A 539 9.18 30.72 13.17
N LEU A 540 8.55 31.24 12.13
CA LEU A 540 9.24 32.09 11.15
C LEU A 540 9.56 33.46 11.76
N ARG A 541 10.59 34.12 11.22
CA ARG A 541 11.03 35.43 11.71
C ARG A 541 9.97 36.51 11.46
N ARG A 542 9.22 36.40 10.37
CA ARG A 542 8.11 37.32 10.07
C ARG A 542 6.92 37.04 10.99
N PRO A 543 6.44 38.05 11.75
CA PRO A 543 5.32 37.87 12.65
C PRO A 543 4.02 37.61 11.88
N GLY A 544 3.14 36.79 12.46
CA GLY A 544 1.79 36.54 11.92
C GLY A 544 1.64 35.30 11.06
N ILE A 545 2.73 34.70 10.56
CA ILE A 545 2.66 33.43 9.83
C ILE A 545 2.54 32.29 10.82
N LYS A 546 1.47 31.50 10.68
CA LYS A 546 1.18 30.34 11.54
C LYS A 546 1.45 29.04 10.81
N ASP A 547 1.73 28.00 11.58
CA ASP A 547 1.75 26.63 11.08
C ASP A 547 0.34 26.28 10.56
N ALA A 548 0.29 25.82 9.32
CA ALA A 548 -0.93 25.50 8.59
C ALA A 548 -1.33 24.03 8.71
N GLU A 549 -0.66 23.20 9.53
CA GLU A 549 -0.94 21.76 9.66
C GLU A 549 -2.44 21.43 9.77
N HIS A 550 -3.17 22.18 10.61
CA HIS A 550 -4.59 21.96 10.89
C HIS A 550 -5.54 22.92 10.16
N VAL A 551 -5.04 23.71 9.21
CA VAL A 551 -5.84 24.65 8.40
C VAL A 551 -6.07 24.02 7.03
N PHE A 552 -7.30 23.58 6.78
CA PHE A 552 -7.73 22.88 5.56
C PHE A 552 -8.74 23.74 4.79
#